data_AF-A0A2M7AHA1-F1
#
_entry.id   AF-A0A2M7AHA1-F1
#
_cell.length_a   1.000
_cell.length_b   1.000
_cell.length_c   1.000
_cell.angle_alpha   90.00
_cell.angle_beta   90.00
_cell.angle_gamma   90.00
#
_symmetry.space_group_name_H-M   'P 1'
#
loop_
_entity.id
_entity.type
_entity.pdbx_description
1 polymer ?
#
loop_
_entity_poly.entity_id
_entity_poly.type
_entity_poly.pdbx_seq_one_letter_code
_entity_poly.pdbx_strand_id
1 'polypeptide(L)' 'MIIVRYFDYEKVAHEANIAAGDLDRLCRIIRREFPTDEMMYELHVSRACMAVKQGRAALPKSTESVPVPTA' A
#
# COMPACT_ATOMS: atom_id res chain seq x y z
N MET A 1 22.93 11.22 -5.04
CA MET A 1 22.31 10.08 -5.76
C MET A 1 20.86 10.46 -5.97
N ILE A 2 20.44 10.75 -7.20
CA ILE A 2 19.06 11.15 -7.51
C ILE A 2 18.24 9.86 -7.57
N ILE A 3 17.27 9.70 -6.66
CA ILE A 3 16.33 8.58 -6.71
C ILE A 3 15.28 8.96 -7.76
N VAL A 4 15.32 8.28 -8.91
CA VAL A 4 14.30 8.42 -9.94
C VAL A 4 13.13 7.53 -9.55
N ARG A 5 11.99 8.14 -9.22
CA ARG A 5 10.72 7.42 -9.09
C ARG A 5 10.04 7.37 -10.44
N TYR A 6 9.66 6.17 -10.88
CA TYR A 6 8.92 5.91 -12.09
C TYR A 6 7.43 6.22 -11.92
N PHE A 7 6.86 6.01 -10.72
CA PHE A 7 5.46 6.29 -10.43
C PHE A 7 5.27 7.05 -9.12
N ASP A 8 4.43 8.10 -9.16
CA ASP A 8 4.00 8.85 -7.97
C ASP A 8 2.79 8.18 -7.31
N TYR A 9 3.05 7.05 -6.63
CA TYR A 9 2.01 6.32 -5.92
C TYR A 9 1.50 7.06 -4.67
N GLU A 10 2.28 8.00 -4.11
CA GLU A 10 1.89 8.81 -2.96
C GLU A 10 0.74 9.76 -3.33
N LYS A 11 0.84 10.42 -4.49
CA LYS A 11 -0.27 11.23 -5.02
C LYS A 11 -1.53 10.39 -5.23
N VAL A 12 -1.40 9.20 -5.82
CA VAL A 12 -2.54 8.31 -6.06
C VAL A 12 -3.16 7.84 -4.73
N ALA A 13 -2.34 7.52 -3.73
CA ALA A 13 -2.80 7.14 -2.40
C ALA A 13 -3.57 8.28 -1.71
N HIS A 14 -3.07 9.50 -1.82
CA HIS A 14 -3.74 10.70 -1.31
C HIS A 14 -5.10 10.93 -2.01
N GLU A 15 -5.15 10.85 -3.34
CA GLU A 15 -6.41 10.94 -4.11
C GLU A 15 -7.39 9.81 -3.80
N ALA A 16 -6.89 8.67 -3.32
CA ALA A 16 -7.68 7.52 -2.92
C ALA A 16 -8.11 7.58 -1.43
N ASN A 17 -7.77 8.64 -0.69
CA ASN A 17 -7.98 8.77 0.75
C ASN A 17 -7.39 7.60 1.56
N ILE A 18 -6.26 7.07 1.12
CA ILE A 18 -5.57 5.98 1.83
C ILE A 18 -4.81 6.59 3.01
N ALA A 19 -5.08 6.09 4.22
CA ALA A 19 -4.35 6.50 5.41
C ALA A 19 -2.86 6.11 5.30
N ALA A 20 -1.97 6.94 5.81
CA ALA A 20 -0.53 6.72 5.73
C ALA A 20 -0.10 5.35 6.30
N GLY A 21 -0.71 4.90 7.41
CA GLY A 21 -0.42 3.60 8.00
C GLY A 21 -0.80 2.41 7.11
N ASP A 22 -1.89 2.53 6.35
CA ASP A 22 -2.30 1.47 5.42
C ASP A 22 -1.42 1.49 4.15
N LEU A 23 -1.01 2.67 3.69
CA LEU A 23 -0.05 2.83 2.60
C LEU A 23 1.29 2.19 2.96
N ASP A 24 1.82 2.47 4.15
CA ASP A 24 3.08 1.88 4.64
C ASP A 24 3.01 0.36 4.67
N ARG A 25 1.87 -0.20 5.11
CA ARG A 25 1.66 -1.64 5.15
C ARG A 25 1.63 -2.23 3.73
N LEU A 26 0.92 -1.58 2.81
CA LEU A 26 0.86 -1.96 1.41
C LEU A 26 2.26 -1.95 0.77
N CYS A 27 3.03 -0.88 0.99
CA CYS A 27 4.41 -0.76 0.54
C CYS A 27 5.28 -1.90 1.08
N ARG A 28 5.19 -2.24 2.38
CA ARG A 28 5.96 -3.35 2.97
C ARG A 28 5.59 -4.71 2.38
N ILE A 29 4.32 -4.96 2.09
CA ILE A 29 3.87 -6.21 1.46
C ILE A 29 4.46 -6.31 0.06
N ILE A 30 4.25 -5.28 -0.77
CA ILE A 30 4.70 -5.28 -2.16
C ILE A 30 6.23 -5.28 -2.25
N ARG A 31 6.95 -4.64 -1.32
CA ARG A 31 8.42 -4.67 -1.30
C ARG A 31 8.98 -6.06 -1.02
N ARG A 32 8.25 -6.94 -0.33
CA ARG A 32 8.68 -8.34 -0.15
C ARG A 32 8.59 -9.14 -1.45
N GLU A 33 7.66 -8.79 -2.33
CA GLU A 33 7.50 -9.42 -3.65
C GLU A 33 8.55 -8.86 -4.65
N PHE A 34 8.90 -7.58 -4.53
CA PHE A 34 9.85 -6.90 -5.41
C PHE A 34 10.99 -6.22 -4.62
N PRO A 35 11.90 -6.98 -3.98
CA PRO A 35 12.87 -6.44 -3.02
C PRO A 35 13.94 -5.53 -3.64
N THR A 36 14.22 -5.66 -4.94
CA THR A 36 15.26 -4.90 -5.64
C THR A 36 14.77 -4.28 -6.95
N ASP A 37 13.52 -4.55 -7.36
CA ASP A 37 12.94 -4.01 -8.59
C ASP A 37 12.05 -2.81 -8.25
N GLU A 38 12.65 -1.61 -8.31
CA GLU A 38 11.96 -0.36 -7.97
C GLU A 38 10.78 -0.08 -8.90
N MET A 39 10.92 -0.36 -10.20
CA MET A 39 9.88 -0.09 -11.17
C MET A 39 8.65 -0.97 -10.91
N MET A 40 8.86 -2.28 -10.68
CA MET A 40 7.77 -3.20 -10.37
C MET A 40 7.14 -2.91 -9.02
N TYR A 41 7.95 -2.58 -8.01
CA TYR A 41 7.47 -2.14 -6.70
C TYR A 41 6.54 -0.92 -6.85
N GLU A 42 7.01 0.16 -7.46
CA GLU A 42 6.24 1.40 -7.59
C GLU A 42 4.97 1.23 -8.44
N LEU A 43 5.07 0.45 -9.52
CA LEU A 43 3.92 0.12 -10.37
C LEU A 43 2.84 -0.61 -9.57
N HIS A 44 3.20 -1.62 -8.78
CA HIS A 44 2.23 -2.42 -8.02
C HIS A 44 1.59 -1.60 -6.90
N VAL A 45 2.37 -0.76 -6.19
CA VAL A 45 1.81 0.15 -5.18
C VAL A 45 0.81 1.10 -5.84
N SER A 46 1.18 1.72 -6.97
CA SER A 46 0.29 2.64 -7.70
C SER A 46 -1.00 1.94 -8.16
N ARG A 47 -0.91 0.73 -8.73
CA ARG A 47 -2.09 -0.04 -9.17
C ARG A 47 -3.00 -0.45 -8.00
N ALA A 48 -2.42 -0.81 -6.85
CA ALA A 48 -3.19 -1.11 -5.65
C ALA A 48 -3.92 0.13 -5.15
N CYS A 49 -3.26 1.30 -5.10
CA CYS A 49 -3.92 2.56 -4.74
C CYS A 49 -5.05 2.92 -5.71
N MET A 50 -4.87 2.72 -7.02
CA MET A 50 -5.95 2.93 -8.01
C MET A 50 -7.12 1.97 -7.82
N ALA A 51 -6.86 0.70 -7.48
CA ALA A 51 -7.91 -0.28 -7.22
C ALA A 51 -8.77 0.13 -6.01
N VAL A 52 -8.13 0.66 -4.96
CA VAL A 52 -8.83 1.23 -3.79
C VAL A 52 -9.64 2.47 -4.18
N LYS A 53 -9.04 3.40 -4.94
CA LYS A 53 -9.73 4.60 -5.46
C LYS A 53 -10.99 4.26 -6.25
N GLN A 54 -10.95 3.18 -7.02
CA GLN A 54 -12.05 2.73 -7.87
C GLN A 54 -13.04 1.81 -7.14
N GLY A 55 -12.86 1.58 -5.83
CA GLY A 55 -13.70 0.69 -5.04
C GLY A 55 -13.60 -0.80 -5.43
N ARG A 56 -12.55 -1.19 -6.16
CA ARG A 56 -12.32 -2.57 -6.63
C ARG A 56 -11.53 -3.42 -5.64
N ALA A 57 -10.94 -2.79 -4.63
CA ALA A 57 -10.18 -3.47 -3.58
C ALA A 57 -10.37 -2.73 -2.25
N ALA A 58 -10.34 -3.48 -1.15
CA ALA A 58 -10.25 -2.94 0.20
C ALA A 58 -8.85 -3.21 0.76
N LEU A 59 -8.30 -2.23 1.48
CA LEU A 59 -7.04 -2.43 2.18
C LEU A 59 -7.22 -3.46 3.31
N PRO A 60 -6.19 -4.27 3.61
CA PRO A 60 -6.27 -5.24 4.70
C PRO A 60 -6.51 -4.49 6.00
N LYS A 61 -7.72 -4.66 6.58
CA LYS A 61 -8.11 -4.00 7.82
C LYS A 61 -7.07 -4.28 8.89
N SER A 62 -6.68 -3.25 9.63
CA SER A 62 -5.99 -3.39 10.90
C SER A 62 -6.91 -4.18 11.83
N THR A 63 -6.69 -5.48 11.95
CA THR A 63 -7.24 -6.25 13.05
C THR A 63 -6.54 -5.74 14.28
N GLU A 64 -7.15 -4.77 14.95
CA GLU A 64 -6.97 -4.61 16.38
C GLU A 64 -7.20 -5.99 16.99
N SER A 65 -6.20 -6.51 17.67
CA SER A 65 -6.28 -7.77 18.39
C SER A 65 -7.34 -7.59 19.48
N VAL A 66 -8.57 -8.03 19.18
CA VAL A 66 -9.60 -8.21 20.21
C VAL A 66 -9.00 -9.16 21.25
N PRO A 67 -8.86 -8.76 22.52
CA PRO A 67 -8.39 -9.68 23.53
C PRO A 67 -9.43 -10.80 23.63
N VAL A 68 -8.97 -12.03 23.40
CA VAL A 68 -9.75 -13.25 23.61
C VAL A 68 -10.27 -13.19 25.05
N PRO A 69 -11.59 -13.19 25.29
CA PRO A 69 -12.10 -13.29 26.65
C PRO A 69 -11.72 -14.67 27.16
N THR A 70 -10.84 -14.70 28.17
CA THR A 70 -10.57 -15.88 28.97
C THR A 70 -11.89 -16.24 29.68
N ALA A 71 -12.55 -17.27 29.17
CA ALA A 71 -13.59 -18.00 29.88
C ALA A 71 -12.95 -19.12 30.71
#